data_AF-A0A1I0CDK8-F1
#
_entry.id   AF-A0A1I0CDK8-F1
#
_cell.length_a   1.000
_cell.length_b   1.000
_cell.length_c   1.000
_cell.angle_alpha   90.00
_cell.angle_beta   90.00
_cell.angle_gamma   90.00
#
_symmetry.space_group_name_H-M   'P 1'
#
loop_
_entity.id
_entity.type
_entity.pdbx_description
1 polymer ?
#
loop_
_entity_poly.entity_id
_entity_poly.type
_entity_poly.pdbx_seq_one_letter_code
_entity_poly.pdbx_strand_id
1 'polypeptide(L)'
;MSVFRRKTALASAAAIVSAVAATSLAFVLPAAADTVLSLGRAASASSSEGGAYAAGAAFDGDLTTRWSSAWTDPQWIQVDLGAPATISKVVLSWEAAYARDYKVQSSPDGNSWTDLKTVTGGDGGTDTWSVSGTGRYVRMYGTARATGYGYSLLEFEVHGTGGAGTTPRPKPTFTDEVTHHEFQANCSLTANRPDDPIVYPGLPGASHMHTFVGNTTTNAHSTSSSLLGGNTSCTNHHDKSAYWFPSFYKGNQLIEPVGNQVIYYKSGILEYWRVQPFPQGLRFVVGSPTSTQEEFRTHPGAVEGFECGDLSKSWDIPQYCVPGSQVNVRFQAPSCWNGVNLDSADHKSHMAYPVGGYCPSSHPVAVPMLEFKIAFPASGDLSQARLASGRGYTWHYDFFNAWDDPRILDALVTHCINGGLQCNPRGYDLYKPHRGAALTEDFELP
;
A
#
# COMPACT_ATOMS: atom_id res chain seq x y z
N MET A 1 -10.89 -75.21 81.09
CA MET A 1 -10.73 -74.27 82.20
C MET A 1 -9.68 -73.23 81.82
N SER A 2 -9.98 -71.96 82.10
CA SER A 2 -9.11 -70.77 82.06
C SER A 2 -8.83 -70.04 80.72
N VAL A 3 -9.59 -68.95 80.57
CA VAL A 3 -9.37 -67.62 79.96
C VAL A 3 -7.89 -67.21 79.72
N PHE A 4 -7.58 -66.57 78.56
CA PHE A 4 -7.08 -65.17 78.47
C PHE A 4 -6.94 -64.63 77.02
N ARG A 5 -6.96 -63.29 76.96
CA ARG A 5 -7.35 -62.35 75.88
C ARG A 5 -6.36 -62.13 74.73
N ARG A 6 -6.94 -61.66 73.61
CA ARG A 6 -6.35 -60.95 72.45
C ARG A 6 -5.30 -59.89 72.81
N LYS A 7 -4.27 -59.73 71.97
CA LYS A 7 -3.73 -58.42 71.56
C LYS A 7 -3.27 -58.44 70.09
N THR A 8 -3.87 -57.55 69.31
CA THR A 8 -3.46 -57.13 67.96
C THR A 8 -2.20 -56.26 68.04
N ALA A 9 -1.23 -56.49 67.15
CA ALA A 9 -0.11 -55.59 66.92
C ALA A 9 -0.12 -55.17 65.44
N LEU A 10 -0.40 -53.90 65.20
CA LEU A 10 -0.19 -53.20 63.93
C LEU A 10 1.29 -52.80 63.86
N ALA A 11 1.99 -53.22 62.81
CA ALA A 11 3.31 -52.71 62.48
C ALA A 11 3.16 -51.58 61.44
N SER A 12 3.53 -50.37 61.84
CA SER A 12 3.56 -49.19 60.98
C SER A 12 4.80 -49.22 60.09
N ALA A 13 4.62 -49.30 58.77
CA ALA A 13 5.67 -49.00 57.79
C ALA A 13 5.62 -47.50 57.44
N ALA A 14 6.67 -46.76 57.77
CA ALA A 14 6.81 -45.36 57.40
C ALA A 14 7.19 -45.27 55.91
N ALA A 15 6.29 -44.73 55.07
CA ALA A 15 6.60 -44.36 53.71
C ALA A 15 7.22 -42.96 53.69
N ILE A 16 8.47 -42.85 53.25
CA ILE A 16 9.12 -41.56 52.99
C ILE A 16 8.59 -41.05 51.64
N VAL A 17 7.76 -40.01 51.68
CA VAL A 17 7.32 -39.28 50.48
C VAL A 17 8.34 -38.17 50.23
N SER A 18 9.21 -38.35 49.24
CA SER A 18 10.05 -37.25 48.73
C SER A 18 9.21 -36.32 47.87
N ALA A 19 8.85 -35.16 48.41
CA ALA A 19 8.21 -34.09 47.64
C ALA A 19 9.25 -33.44 46.72
N VAL A 20 9.19 -33.73 45.42
CA VAL A 20 9.91 -32.95 44.40
C VAL A 20 9.09 -31.69 44.13
N ALA A 21 9.52 -30.56 44.69
CA ALA A 21 8.97 -29.25 44.33
C ALA A 21 9.44 -28.89 42.92
N ALA A 22 8.55 -29.01 41.93
CA ALA A 22 8.78 -28.47 40.60
C ALA A 22 8.66 -26.93 40.68
N THR A 23 9.79 -26.24 40.82
CA THR A 23 9.87 -24.80 40.64
C THR A 23 9.67 -24.48 39.15
N SER A 24 8.47 -24.07 38.79
CA SER A 24 8.18 -23.46 37.49
C SER A 24 8.91 -22.12 37.41
N LEU A 25 10.08 -22.07 36.78
CA LEU A 25 10.63 -20.80 36.31
C LEU A 25 9.73 -20.31 35.16
N ALA A 26 8.85 -19.37 35.47
CA ALA A 26 8.21 -18.56 34.43
C ALA A 26 9.33 -17.77 33.74
N PHE A 27 9.64 -18.11 32.49
CA PHE A 27 10.42 -17.25 31.63
C PHE A 27 9.62 -15.97 31.40
N VAL A 28 9.96 -14.91 32.15
CA VAL A 28 9.50 -13.56 31.83
C VAL A 28 10.28 -13.16 30.58
N LEU A 29 9.64 -13.29 29.41
CA LEU A 29 10.18 -12.67 28.20
C LEU A 29 10.28 -11.16 28.47
N PRO A 30 11.42 -10.50 28.14
CA PRO A 30 11.50 -9.06 28.27
C PRO A 30 10.38 -8.45 27.42
N ALA A 31 9.58 -7.57 28.03
CA ALA A 31 8.60 -6.79 27.30
C ALA A 31 9.34 -6.05 26.17
N ALA A 32 8.82 -6.13 24.94
CA ALA A 32 9.38 -5.40 23.81
C ALA A 32 9.51 -3.92 24.21
N ALA A 33 10.68 -3.33 23.97
CA ALA A 33 10.94 -1.96 24.33
C ALA A 33 9.95 -1.02 23.61
N ASP A 34 9.47 -0.01 24.34
CA ASP A 34 8.64 1.07 23.80
C ASP A 34 9.46 1.82 22.73
N THR A 35 9.00 1.81 21.48
CA THR A 35 9.69 2.45 20.34
C THR A 35 8.77 3.43 19.63
N VAL A 36 9.34 4.41 18.91
CA VAL A 36 8.58 5.30 18.03
C VAL A 36 8.12 4.49 16.82
N LEU A 37 6.85 4.12 16.78
CA LEU A 37 6.24 3.32 15.73
C LEU A 37 5.92 4.15 14.47
N SER A 38 5.66 5.45 14.65
CA SER A 38 5.23 6.35 13.58
C SER A 38 6.36 6.91 12.71
N LEU A 39 7.62 6.78 13.12
CA LEU A 39 8.75 7.38 12.39
C LEU A 39 8.89 6.77 10.98
N GLY A 40 8.92 7.64 9.97
CA GLY A 40 9.03 7.30 8.55
C GLY A 40 7.84 6.52 8.00
N ARG A 41 6.68 6.60 8.66
CA ARG A 41 5.47 5.89 8.24
C ARG A 41 4.59 6.69 7.31
N ALA A 42 3.80 5.96 6.53
CA ALA A 42 2.81 6.55 5.65
C ALA A 42 1.80 7.38 6.43
N ALA A 43 1.57 8.59 5.94
CA ALA A 43 0.66 9.53 6.56
C ALA A 43 -0.32 10.09 5.55
N SER A 44 -1.52 10.43 6.04
CA SER A 44 -2.52 11.16 5.29
C SER A 44 -3.17 12.20 6.18
N ALA A 45 -3.80 13.19 5.56
CA ALA A 45 -4.49 14.26 6.26
C ALA A 45 -5.77 14.64 5.52
N SER A 46 -6.69 15.30 6.21
CA SER A 46 -7.90 15.87 5.60
C SER A 46 -7.60 16.94 4.56
N SER A 47 -6.50 17.66 4.74
CA SER A 47 -6.00 18.67 3.80
C SER A 47 -4.53 18.98 4.05
N SER A 48 -3.93 19.73 3.12
CA SER A 48 -2.63 20.37 3.27
C SER A 48 -2.69 21.80 2.71
N GLU A 49 -1.95 22.74 3.31
CA GLU A 49 -1.75 24.09 2.73
C GLU A 49 -0.91 24.07 1.45
N GLY A 50 -0.21 22.97 1.15
CA GLY A 50 0.57 22.82 -0.07
C GLY A 50 1.56 21.65 -0.02
N GLY A 51 2.27 21.39 -1.12
CA GLY A 51 3.19 20.24 -1.21
C GLY A 51 4.31 20.24 -0.17
N ALA A 52 4.77 21.42 0.27
CA ALA A 52 5.78 21.55 1.33
C ALA A 52 5.26 21.24 2.74
N TYR A 53 3.94 21.13 2.92
CA TYR A 53 3.28 20.95 4.22
C TYR A 53 2.47 19.66 4.29
N ALA A 54 2.89 18.64 3.52
CA ALA A 54 2.21 17.36 3.42
C ALA A 54 2.25 16.56 4.74
N ALA A 55 1.34 15.60 4.90
CA ALA A 55 1.14 14.87 6.15
C ALA A 55 2.39 14.16 6.68
N GLY A 56 3.20 13.55 5.81
CA GLY A 56 4.36 12.79 6.28
C GLY A 56 5.48 13.66 6.88
N ALA A 57 5.45 14.99 6.69
CA ALA A 57 6.37 15.92 7.32
C ALA A 57 6.16 16.07 8.84
N ALA A 58 5.12 15.45 9.41
CA ALA A 58 4.96 15.33 10.86
C ALA A 58 5.41 13.96 11.39
N PHE A 59 6.09 13.15 10.58
CA PHE A 59 6.49 11.79 10.92
C PHE A 59 7.90 11.46 10.41
N ASP A 60 8.70 12.45 10.05
CA ASP A 60 10.02 12.27 9.43
C ASP A 60 11.17 12.40 10.43
N GLY A 61 10.88 12.80 11.68
CA GLY A 61 11.83 13.01 12.76
C GLY A 61 12.57 14.36 12.67
N ASP A 62 12.13 15.28 11.81
CA ASP A 62 12.75 16.58 11.57
C ASP A 62 11.86 17.73 12.07
N LEU A 63 12.24 18.35 13.20
CA LEU A 63 11.50 19.50 13.76
C LEU A 63 11.60 20.79 12.91
N THR A 64 12.23 20.76 11.74
CA THR A 64 12.28 21.88 10.78
C THR A 64 11.26 21.77 9.65
N THR A 65 10.66 20.59 9.46
CA THR A 65 9.54 20.36 8.54
C THR A 65 8.22 20.34 9.32
N ARG A 66 7.07 20.44 8.62
CA ARG A 66 5.75 20.41 9.28
C ARG A 66 4.64 19.98 8.34
N TRP A 67 3.64 19.29 8.86
CA TRP A 67 2.32 19.27 8.24
C TRP A 67 1.54 20.54 8.59
N SER A 68 0.73 21.05 7.65
CA SER A 68 -0.18 22.16 7.91
C SER A 68 -1.51 22.00 7.18
N SER A 69 -2.63 22.17 7.89
CA SER A 69 -3.97 22.00 7.33
C SER A 69 -4.52 23.28 6.68
N ALA A 70 -5.58 23.12 5.88
CA ALA A 70 -6.47 24.23 5.54
C ALA A 70 -7.04 24.91 6.79
N TRP A 71 -7.41 26.19 6.66
CA TRP A 71 -7.83 27.06 7.77
C TRP A 71 -9.31 26.89 8.12
N THR A 72 -9.74 25.65 8.29
CA THR A 72 -11.13 25.29 8.61
C THR A 72 -11.14 24.23 9.70
N ASP A 73 -12.29 24.08 10.36
CA ASP A 73 -12.51 23.06 11.39
C ASP A 73 -13.66 22.15 10.94
N PRO A 74 -13.58 20.82 11.17
CA PRO A 74 -12.46 20.07 11.74
C PRO A 74 -11.37 19.73 10.69
N GLN A 75 -10.17 19.36 11.16
CA GLN A 75 -9.11 18.76 10.32
C GLN A 75 -8.46 17.60 11.06
N TRP A 76 -7.79 16.72 10.32
CA TRP A 76 -7.08 15.59 10.89
C TRP A 76 -5.80 15.27 10.12
N ILE A 77 -4.87 14.63 10.82
CA ILE A 77 -3.68 13.97 10.28
C ILE A 77 -3.57 12.60 10.93
N GLN A 78 -3.23 11.58 10.14
CA GLN A 78 -3.08 10.21 10.60
C GLN A 78 -1.83 9.56 10.05
N VAL A 79 -1.38 8.52 10.75
CA VAL A 79 -0.29 7.63 10.36
C VAL A 79 -0.78 6.19 10.27
N ASP A 80 -0.30 5.45 9.26
CA ASP A 80 -0.42 4.00 9.14
C ASP A 80 0.85 3.34 9.72
N LEU A 81 0.71 2.67 10.87
CA LEU A 81 1.81 1.94 11.52
C LEU A 81 2.21 0.66 10.76
N GLY A 82 1.51 0.32 9.68
CA GLY A 82 1.77 -0.79 8.77
C GLY A 82 1.25 -2.15 9.24
N ALA A 83 1.06 -2.34 10.54
CA ALA A 83 0.42 -3.51 11.14
C ALA A 83 -0.26 -3.13 12.47
N PRO A 84 -1.11 -4.00 13.04
CA PRO A 84 -1.66 -3.77 14.38
C PRO A 84 -0.55 -3.55 15.41
N ALA A 85 -0.72 -2.50 16.21
CA ALA A 85 0.19 -2.13 17.29
C ALA A 85 -0.56 -1.93 18.60
N THR A 86 0.15 -2.13 19.70
CA THR A 86 -0.24 -1.63 21.03
C THR A 86 0.36 -0.25 21.22
N ILE A 87 -0.48 0.74 21.53
CA ILE A 87 -0.10 2.16 21.63
C ILE A 87 -0.02 2.52 23.11
N SER A 88 1.11 3.08 23.54
CA SER A 88 1.44 3.38 24.93
C SER A 88 1.53 4.89 25.20
N LYS A 89 1.93 5.68 24.19
CA LYS A 89 2.19 7.11 24.33
C LYS A 89 2.09 7.81 22.97
N VAL A 90 1.61 9.05 23.00
CA VAL A 90 1.60 9.95 21.85
C VAL A 90 2.27 11.26 22.23
N VAL A 91 3.15 11.77 21.37
CA VAL A 91 3.80 13.08 21.48
C VAL A 91 3.39 13.91 20.27
N LEU A 92 2.89 15.12 20.50
CA LEU A 92 2.55 16.09 19.46
C LEU A 92 3.41 17.33 19.65
N SER A 93 4.26 17.63 18.68
CA SER A 93 5.07 18.85 18.64
C SER A 93 4.41 19.85 17.71
N TRP A 94 3.70 20.81 18.27
CA TRP A 94 3.00 21.85 17.54
C TRP A 94 3.94 22.94 17.03
N GLU A 95 3.58 23.54 15.91
CA GLU A 95 4.09 24.86 15.52
C GLU A 95 3.33 25.96 16.29
N ALA A 96 3.62 27.24 16.04
CA ALA A 96 2.85 28.37 16.59
C ALA A 96 1.34 28.28 16.30
N ALA A 97 0.93 27.64 15.20
CA ALA A 97 -0.45 27.30 14.91
C ALA A 97 -0.82 25.88 15.41
N TYR A 98 -1.67 25.80 16.44
CA TYR A 98 -1.98 24.55 17.15
C TYR A 98 -3.48 24.33 17.36
N ALA A 99 -3.84 23.10 17.75
CA ALA A 99 -5.19 22.77 18.16
C ALA A 99 -5.48 23.21 19.59
N ARG A 100 -6.54 24.00 19.80
CA ARG A 100 -7.07 24.25 21.13
C ARG A 100 -7.83 23.02 21.64
N ASP A 101 -8.70 22.47 20.79
CA ASP A 101 -9.53 21.32 21.14
C ASP A 101 -9.30 20.21 20.11
N TYR A 102 -8.87 19.03 20.55
CA TYR A 102 -8.55 17.90 19.67
C TYR A 102 -8.70 16.55 20.36
N LYS A 103 -8.67 15.50 19.55
CA LYS A 103 -8.64 14.11 20.00
C LYS A 103 -7.45 13.38 19.41
N VAL A 104 -6.87 12.48 20.19
CA VAL A 104 -6.01 11.40 19.68
C VAL A 104 -6.87 10.15 19.57
N GLN A 105 -6.88 9.51 18.41
CA GLN A 105 -7.72 8.35 18.14
C GLN A 105 -6.89 7.24 17.50
N SER A 106 -7.28 5.98 17.74
CA SER A 106 -6.77 4.82 17.00
C SER A 106 -7.85 4.15 16.17
N SER A 107 -7.43 3.42 15.16
CA SER A 107 -8.32 2.67 14.29
C SER A 107 -7.64 1.39 13.76
N PRO A 108 -8.39 0.28 13.63
CA PRO A 108 -7.88 -0.92 12.96
C PRO A 108 -7.86 -0.77 11.43
N ASP A 109 -8.73 0.06 10.85
CA ASP A 109 -9.08 0.08 9.42
C ASP A 109 -8.96 1.47 8.76
N GLY A 110 -8.67 2.51 9.56
CA GLY A 110 -8.60 3.91 9.11
C GLY A 110 -9.96 4.59 8.94
N ASN A 111 -11.07 3.88 9.20
CA ASN A 111 -12.44 4.37 9.01
C ASN A 111 -13.22 4.45 10.32
N SER A 112 -13.08 3.44 11.18
CA SER A 112 -13.73 3.32 12.48
C SER A 112 -12.77 3.75 13.57
N TRP A 113 -13.08 4.84 14.28
CA TRP A 113 -12.14 5.48 15.21
C TRP A 113 -12.58 5.37 16.67
N THR A 114 -11.62 5.06 17.54
CA THR A 114 -11.79 5.04 19.00
C THR A 114 -10.96 6.15 19.63
N ASP A 115 -11.57 6.93 20.53
CA ASP A 115 -10.88 8.00 21.25
C ASP A 115 -9.91 7.40 22.28
N LEU A 116 -8.62 7.73 22.15
CA LEU A 116 -7.59 7.42 23.14
C LEU A 116 -7.40 8.57 24.14
N LYS A 117 -7.56 9.81 23.66
CA LYS A 117 -7.44 11.04 24.47
C LYS A 117 -8.32 12.13 23.86
N THR A 118 -8.99 12.89 24.73
CA THR A 118 -9.64 14.17 24.37
C THR A 118 -8.93 15.29 25.12
N VAL A 119 -8.65 16.38 24.42
CA VAL A 119 -8.01 17.59 24.94
C VAL A 119 -8.88 18.80 24.58
N THR A 120 -9.07 19.69 25.55
CA THR A 120 -9.78 20.96 25.38
C THR A 120 -8.97 22.06 26.04
N GLY A 121 -8.91 23.24 25.43
CA GLY A 121 -8.15 24.37 25.97
C GLY A 121 -6.64 24.17 25.96
N GLY A 122 -6.10 23.46 24.97
CA GLY A 122 -4.66 23.28 24.76
C GLY A 122 -3.93 24.62 24.62
N ASP A 123 -2.65 24.61 24.95
CA ASP A 123 -1.75 25.77 25.02
C ASP A 123 -0.64 25.76 23.94
N GLY A 124 -0.60 24.71 23.11
CA GLY A 124 0.38 24.55 22.03
C GLY A 124 1.69 23.96 22.55
N GLY A 125 2.80 24.18 21.83
CA GLY A 125 4.10 23.62 22.22
C GLY A 125 4.16 22.09 22.04
N THR A 126 4.70 21.37 23.01
CA THR A 126 4.78 19.90 22.95
C THR A 126 3.83 19.27 23.95
N ASP A 127 2.86 18.51 23.43
CA ASP A 127 1.97 17.69 24.23
C ASP A 127 2.50 16.26 24.33
N THR A 128 2.47 15.67 25.52
CA THR A 128 2.80 14.24 25.74
C THR A 128 1.70 13.57 26.52
N TRP A 129 1.11 12.53 25.92
CA TRP A 129 0.00 11.78 26.51
C TRP A 129 0.36 10.31 26.63
N SER A 130 0.31 9.79 27.86
CA SER A 130 0.17 8.35 28.07
C SER A 130 -1.22 7.92 27.64
N VAL A 131 -1.30 6.94 26.75
CA VAL A 131 -2.55 6.41 26.21
C VAL A 131 -2.51 4.89 26.28
N SER A 132 -3.67 4.25 26.18
CA SER A 132 -3.76 2.80 26.07
C SER A 132 -4.78 2.46 25.02
N GLY A 133 -4.35 1.68 24.04
CA GLY A 133 -5.22 1.18 22.98
C GLY A 133 -4.46 0.36 21.97
N THR A 134 -5.19 -0.23 21.06
CA THR A 134 -4.64 -0.95 19.91
C THR A 134 -5.16 -0.33 18.62
N GLY A 135 -4.36 -0.42 17.57
CA GLY A 135 -4.75 0.05 16.24
C GLY A 135 -3.61 -0.11 15.25
N ARG A 136 -3.95 -0.03 13.98
CA ARG A 136 -2.97 0.11 12.89
C ARG A 136 -2.79 1.57 12.53
N TYR A 137 -3.86 2.34 12.57
CA TYR A 137 -3.87 3.76 12.30
C TYR A 137 -4.00 4.56 13.59
N VAL A 138 -3.32 5.69 13.66
CA VAL A 138 -3.45 6.66 14.76
C VAL A 138 -3.59 8.05 14.15
N ARG A 139 -4.52 8.87 14.66
CA ARG A 139 -4.74 10.22 14.17
C ARG A 139 -4.87 11.26 15.28
N MET A 140 -4.50 12.48 14.93
CA MET A 140 -4.93 13.69 15.62
C MET A 140 -6.15 14.23 14.86
N TYR A 141 -7.27 14.42 15.55
CA TYR A 141 -8.52 14.98 15.03
C TYR A 141 -8.79 16.32 15.73
N GLY A 142 -8.45 17.42 15.06
CA GLY A 142 -8.62 18.79 15.52
C GLY A 142 -10.05 19.28 15.32
N THR A 143 -10.64 19.80 16.39
CA THR A 143 -12.03 20.28 16.42
C THR A 143 -12.17 21.79 16.63
N ALA A 144 -11.17 22.43 17.23
CA ALA A 144 -11.06 23.88 17.28
C ALA A 144 -9.60 24.34 17.22
N ARG A 145 -9.30 25.28 16.32
CA ARG A 145 -7.99 25.94 16.23
C ARG A 145 -7.83 26.97 17.34
N ALA A 146 -6.59 27.14 17.81
CA ALA A 146 -6.26 28.18 18.78
C ALA A 146 -5.96 29.54 18.14
N THR A 147 -5.64 29.55 16.85
CA THR A 147 -5.28 30.74 16.07
C THR A 147 -6.19 30.89 14.84
N GLY A 148 -5.99 31.96 14.06
CA GLY A 148 -6.67 32.12 12.76
C GLY A 148 -6.15 31.20 11.64
N TYR A 149 -4.98 30.57 11.84
CA TYR A 149 -4.34 29.68 10.88
C TYR A 149 -4.84 28.24 11.01
N GLY A 150 -4.41 27.34 10.12
CA GLY A 150 -4.67 25.90 10.19
C GLY A 150 -4.00 25.22 11.39
N TYR A 151 -4.21 23.91 11.54
CA TYR A 151 -3.44 23.10 12.48
C TYR A 151 -2.08 22.81 11.88
N SER A 152 -1.01 22.92 12.68
CA SER A 152 0.34 22.64 12.22
C SER A 152 1.14 21.82 13.23
N LEU A 153 1.69 20.69 12.76
CA LEU A 153 2.52 19.79 13.56
C LEU A 153 3.90 19.68 12.93
N LEU A 154 4.93 19.97 13.72
CA LEU A 154 6.33 19.70 13.41
C LEU A 154 6.58 18.19 13.50
N GLU A 155 6.05 17.52 14.54
CA GLU A 155 6.19 16.07 14.71
C GLU A 155 4.99 15.46 15.44
N PHE A 156 4.69 14.20 15.13
CA PHE A 156 3.67 13.36 15.73
C PHE A 156 4.22 11.96 15.96
N GLU A 157 4.71 11.74 17.18
CA GLU A 157 5.26 10.46 17.59
C GLU A 157 4.18 9.57 18.20
N VAL A 158 4.05 8.36 17.68
CA VAL A 158 3.25 7.28 18.28
C VAL A 158 4.21 6.25 18.81
N HIS A 159 4.17 6.00 20.10
CA HIS A 159 5.03 5.03 20.78
C HIS A 159 4.24 3.79 21.17
N GLY A 160 4.92 2.65 21.15
CA GLY A 160 4.33 1.39 21.55
C GLY A 160 5.14 0.17 21.15
N THR A 161 4.43 -0.94 20.98
CA THR A 161 4.96 -2.22 20.52
C THR A 161 4.11 -2.80 19.40
N GLY A 162 4.71 -3.61 18.52
CA GLY A 162 4.04 -4.09 17.30
C GLY A 162 4.22 -3.13 16.13
N GLY A 163 3.21 -3.00 15.26
CA GLY A 163 3.36 -2.30 13.98
C GLY A 163 4.19 -3.10 12.99
N ALA A 164 4.26 -2.66 11.73
CA ALA A 164 5.25 -3.21 10.81
C ALA A 164 6.64 -2.82 11.36
N GLY A 165 7.60 -3.73 11.55
CA GLY A 165 8.94 -3.31 12.00
C GLY A 165 9.57 -2.30 11.02
N THR A 166 10.36 -1.33 11.51
CA THR A 166 11.27 -0.53 10.66
C THR A 166 12.50 -1.35 10.23
N THR A 167 12.66 -2.56 10.77
CA THR A 167 13.71 -3.48 10.40
C THR A 167 13.44 -4.07 9.01
N PRO A 168 14.39 -3.96 8.05
CA PRO A 168 14.33 -4.72 6.80
C PRO A 168 14.06 -6.18 7.12
N ARG A 169 13.09 -6.82 6.45
CA ARG A 169 12.92 -8.28 6.58
C ARG A 169 14.28 -8.91 6.26
N PRO A 170 14.78 -9.85 7.08
CA PRO A 170 16.05 -10.50 6.79
C PRO A 170 15.96 -11.13 5.39
N LYS A 171 17.03 -11.01 4.61
CA LYS A 171 17.09 -11.62 3.27
C LYS A 171 16.78 -13.12 3.40
N PRO A 172 15.71 -13.61 2.77
CA PRO A 172 15.38 -15.03 2.84
C PRO A 172 16.48 -15.87 2.19
N THR A 173 16.77 -17.02 2.78
CA THR A 173 17.66 -18.03 2.20
C THR A 173 16.84 -19.20 1.71
N PHE A 174 16.84 -19.41 0.40
CA PHE A 174 16.14 -20.51 -0.25
C PHE A 174 17.13 -21.52 -0.82
N THR A 175 16.76 -22.80 -0.81
CA THR A 175 17.55 -23.89 -1.38
C THR A 175 17.19 -24.16 -2.84
N ASP A 176 16.05 -23.64 -3.31
CA ASP A 176 15.58 -23.70 -4.69
C ASP A 176 15.90 -22.41 -5.47
N GLU A 177 15.87 -22.51 -6.80
CA GLU A 177 16.15 -21.39 -7.69
C GLU A 177 15.07 -20.30 -7.56
N VAL A 178 15.48 -19.07 -7.31
CA VAL A 178 14.62 -17.89 -7.27
C VAL A 178 14.78 -17.12 -8.57
N THR A 179 13.73 -17.11 -9.39
CA THR A 179 13.79 -16.62 -10.78
C THR A 179 12.88 -15.42 -11.03
N HIS A 180 11.85 -15.25 -10.21
CA HIS A 180 10.82 -14.23 -10.38
C HIS A 180 10.52 -13.58 -9.03
N HIS A 181 10.04 -12.34 -9.04
CA HIS A 181 9.73 -11.58 -7.82
C HIS A 181 8.41 -10.84 -8.02
N GLU A 182 7.35 -11.59 -8.30
CA GLU A 182 6.10 -10.99 -8.79
C GLU A 182 4.84 -11.76 -8.41
N PHE A 183 3.72 -11.03 -8.37
CA PHE A 183 2.38 -11.60 -8.47
C PHE A 183 1.53 -10.78 -9.45
N GLN A 184 0.42 -11.36 -9.91
CA GLN A 184 -0.48 -10.73 -10.87
C GLN A 184 -1.76 -10.23 -10.20
N ALA A 185 -2.15 -8.99 -10.48
CA ALA A 185 -3.53 -8.53 -10.35
C ALA A 185 -4.20 -8.66 -11.72
N ASN A 186 -5.20 -9.53 -11.79
CA ASN A 186 -5.92 -9.83 -13.04
C ASN A 186 -7.31 -9.20 -12.98
N CYS A 187 -7.51 -8.11 -13.71
CA CYS A 187 -8.71 -7.29 -13.63
C CYS A 187 -9.30 -7.01 -15.01
N SER A 188 -10.62 -7.06 -15.12
CA SER A 188 -11.33 -6.82 -16.38
C SER A 188 -11.86 -5.39 -16.49
N LEU A 189 -12.26 -4.97 -17.69
CA LEU A 189 -12.84 -3.66 -17.95
C LEU A 189 -14.06 -3.39 -17.07
N THR A 190 -14.13 -2.17 -16.51
CA THR A 190 -15.27 -1.69 -15.72
C THR A 190 -15.99 -0.53 -16.38
N ALA A 191 -15.26 0.40 -17.01
CA ALA A 191 -15.86 1.54 -17.69
C ALA A 191 -14.91 2.19 -18.71
N ASN A 192 -15.48 2.93 -19.65
CA ASN A 192 -14.77 3.94 -20.44
C ASN A 192 -15.36 5.32 -20.12
N ARG A 193 -14.56 6.24 -19.59
CA ARG A 193 -15.02 7.59 -19.20
C ARG A 193 -13.93 8.64 -19.42
N PRO A 194 -14.29 9.88 -19.79
CA PRO A 194 -13.36 11.01 -19.84
C PRO A 194 -13.05 11.61 -18.45
N ASP A 195 -12.85 10.74 -17.46
CA ASP A 195 -12.65 11.11 -16.05
C ASP A 195 -11.21 10.83 -15.61
N ASP A 196 -10.71 11.61 -14.66
CA ASP A 196 -9.44 11.35 -13.99
C ASP A 196 -9.50 11.85 -12.54
N PRO A 197 -9.70 10.98 -11.54
CA PRO A 197 -9.80 11.40 -10.15
C PRO A 197 -8.47 11.82 -9.50
N ILE A 198 -7.33 11.58 -10.15
CA ILE A 198 -6.02 12.03 -9.65
C ILE A 198 -5.73 13.43 -10.19
N VAL A 199 -5.79 13.59 -11.51
CA VAL A 199 -5.39 14.83 -12.20
C VAL A 199 -6.50 15.89 -12.18
N TYR A 200 -7.77 15.47 -12.27
CA TYR A 200 -8.95 16.34 -12.30
C TYR A 200 -10.01 15.94 -11.25
N PRO A 201 -9.64 15.93 -9.95
CA PRO A 201 -10.54 15.47 -8.89
C PRO A 201 -11.82 16.30 -8.84
N GLY A 202 -12.97 15.61 -8.89
CA GLY A 202 -14.30 16.22 -8.85
C GLY A 202 -14.78 16.88 -10.14
N LEU A 203 -14.07 16.69 -11.26
CA LEU A 203 -14.40 17.29 -12.56
C LEU A 203 -14.72 16.21 -13.62
N PRO A 204 -15.98 15.71 -13.68
CA PRO A 204 -16.39 14.76 -14.70
C PRO A 204 -16.17 15.29 -16.12
N GLY A 205 -15.61 14.46 -17.00
CA GLY A 205 -15.36 14.81 -18.39
C GLY A 205 -14.21 15.79 -18.65
N ALA A 206 -13.42 16.13 -17.64
CA ALA A 206 -12.30 17.06 -17.80
C ALA A 206 -11.07 16.42 -18.46
N SER A 207 -10.99 15.09 -18.53
CA SER A 207 -9.88 14.37 -19.17
C SER A 207 -10.25 13.88 -20.58
N HIS A 208 -9.26 13.32 -21.29
CA HIS A 208 -9.54 12.49 -22.45
C HIS A 208 -10.11 11.14 -22.02
N MET A 209 -10.58 10.33 -22.99
CA MET A 209 -11.20 9.04 -22.68
C MET A 209 -10.20 8.06 -22.07
N HIS A 210 -10.48 7.61 -20.86
CA HIS A 210 -9.76 6.53 -20.19
C HIS A 210 -10.58 5.24 -20.18
N THR A 211 -9.89 4.11 -20.24
CA THR A 211 -10.40 2.78 -19.95
C THR A 211 -10.00 2.40 -18.53
N PHE A 212 -10.99 2.03 -17.72
CA PHE A 212 -10.83 1.64 -16.33
C PHE A 212 -10.94 0.12 -16.17
N VAL A 213 -10.09 -0.45 -15.32
CA VAL A 213 -10.15 -1.85 -14.85
C VAL A 213 -10.02 -1.89 -13.32
N GLY A 214 -10.42 -3.00 -12.70
CA GLY A 214 -10.39 -3.18 -11.25
C GLY A 214 -11.63 -2.63 -10.57
N ASN A 215 -11.52 -1.52 -9.83
CA ASN A 215 -12.66 -0.96 -9.13
C ASN A 215 -13.83 -0.61 -10.08
N THR A 216 -15.03 -1.05 -9.71
CA THR A 216 -16.27 -0.90 -10.50
C THR A 216 -16.93 0.47 -10.36
N THR A 217 -16.47 1.28 -9.40
CA THR A 217 -17.08 2.57 -9.06
C THR A 217 -16.24 3.77 -9.50
N THR A 218 -15.04 3.55 -10.05
CA THR A 218 -14.12 4.63 -10.43
C THR A 218 -14.76 5.66 -11.35
N ASN A 219 -14.69 6.92 -10.95
CA ASN A 219 -15.13 8.10 -11.69
C ASN A 219 -14.37 9.34 -11.17
N ALA A 220 -14.64 10.54 -11.72
CA ALA A 220 -13.94 11.77 -11.32
C ALA A 220 -14.01 12.13 -9.83
N HIS A 221 -14.99 11.62 -9.07
CA HIS A 221 -15.13 11.87 -7.62
C HIS A 221 -14.51 10.78 -6.74
N SER A 222 -13.73 9.87 -7.32
CA SER A 222 -13.15 8.75 -6.55
C SER A 222 -12.21 9.26 -5.47
N THR A 223 -12.44 8.79 -4.26
CA THR A 223 -11.58 8.93 -3.08
C THR A 223 -11.20 7.55 -2.56
N SER A 224 -10.19 7.48 -1.67
CA SER A 224 -9.82 6.21 -1.02
C SER A 224 -11.03 5.53 -0.37
N SER A 225 -11.90 6.30 0.30
CA SER A 225 -13.10 5.78 0.96
C SER A 225 -14.12 5.25 -0.04
N SER A 226 -14.39 5.97 -1.14
CA SER A 226 -15.34 5.48 -2.15
C SER A 226 -14.84 4.23 -2.86
N LEU A 227 -13.52 4.13 -3.11
CA LEU A 227 -12.95 2.94 -3.75
C LEU A 227 -13.02 1.74 -2.82
N LEU A 228 -12.66 1.92 -1.54
CA LEU A 228 -12.79 0.89 -0.49
C LEU A 228 -14.24 0.42 -0.30
N GLY A 229 -15.22 1.30 -0.44
CA GLY A 229 -16.64 0.95 -0.40
C GLY A 229 -17.19 0.35 -1.70
N GLY A 230 -16.39 0.33 -2.77
CA GLY A 230 -16.75 -0.18 -4.08
C GLY A 230 -16.51 -1.67 -4.26
N ASN A 231 -17.04 -2.24 -5.34
CA ASN A 231 -16.70 -3.60 -5.76
C ASN A 231 -15.57 -3.61 -6.79
N THR A 232 -15.03 -4.77 -7.14
CA THR A 232 -13.94 -4.94 -8.09
C THR A 232 -14.25 -5.97 -9.18
N SER A 233 -13.64 -5.80 -10.34
CA SER A 233 -13.57 -6.77 -11.44
C SER A 233 -12.32 -7.64 -11.39
N CYS A 234 -11.43 -7.41 -10.42
CA CYS A 234 -10.24 -8.20 -10.19
C CYS A 234 -10.60 -9.61 -9.71
N THR A 235 -9.79 -10.58 -10.10
CA THR A 235 -9.95 -12.00 -9.71
C THR A 235 -9.81 -12.17 -8.18
N ASN A 236 -8.86 -11.47 -7.57
CA ASN A 236 -8.79 -11.34 -6.12
C ASN A 236 -9.74 -10.22 -5.68
N HIS A 237 -10.79 -10.58 -4.94
CA HIS A 237 -11.87 -9.65 -4.61
C HIS A 237 -11.46 -8.58 -3.58
N HIS A 238 -10.33 -8.76 -2.89
CA HIS A 238 -9.73 -7.75 -2.00
C HIS A 238 -9.04 -6.60 -2.74
N ASP A 239 -8.69 -6.79 -4.01
CA ASP A 239 -8.11 -5.70 -4.81
C ASP A 239 -9.22 -4.77 -5.32
N LYS A 240 -9.60 -3.77 -4.51
CA LYS A 240 -10.49 -2.68 -4.93
C LYS A 240 -9.73 -1.52 -5.55
N SER A 241 -8.47 -1.68 -5.95
CA SER A 241 -7.70 -0.60 -6.56
C SER A 241 -8.28 -0.20 -7.91
N ALA A 242 -8.10 1.06 -8.26
CA ALA A 242 -8.44 1.57 -9.57
C ALA A 242 -7.19 1.63 -10.44
N TYR A 243 -7.30 1.10 -11.65
CA TYR A 243 -6.25 1.12 -12.68
C TYR A 243 -6.87 1.68 -13.95
N TRP A 244 -6.26 2.69 -14.56
CA TRP A 244 -6.75 3.22 -15.84
C TRP A 244 -5.65 3.69 -16.75
N PHE A 245 -5.97 3.76 -18.03
CA PHE A 245 -5.06 4.12 -19.12
C PHE A 245 -5.86 4.72 -20.28
N PRO A 246 -5.23 5.44 -21.22
CA PRO A 246 -5.89 5.97 -22.41
C PRO A 246 -6.60 4.89 -23.21
N SER A 247 -7.86 5.15 -23.56
CA SER A 247 -8.62 4.23 -24.38
C SER A 247 -8.00 4.06 -25.77
N PHE A 248 -7.98 2.83 -26.27
CA PHE A 248 -7.42 2.50 -27.58
C PHE A 248 -8.48 2.64 -28.68
N TYR A 249 -8.11 3.25 -29.79
CA TYR A 249 -8.96 3.42 -30.96
C TYR A 249 -8.29 2.84 -32.20
N LYS A 250 -9.10 2.23 -33.07
CA LYS A 250 -8.77 1.94 -34.46
C LYS A 250 -9.61 2.85 -35.35
N GLY A 251 -9.01 3.94 -35.83
CA GLY A 251 -9.75 5.04 -36.45
C GLY A 251 -10.65 5.73 -35.42
N ASN A 252 -11.98 5.63 -35.61
CA ASN A 252 -12.97 6.16 -34.67
C ASN A 252 -13.63 5.07 -33.79
N GLN A 253 -13.31 3.80 -34.04
CA GLN A 253 -13.84 2.70 -33.25
C GLN A 253 -13.03 2.56 -31.96
N LEU A 254 -13.71 2.68 -30.82
CA LEU A 254 -13.15 2.29 -29.52
C LEU A 254 -12.92 0.78 -29.50
N ILE A 255 -11.71 0.36 -29.16
CA ILE A 255 -11.34 -1.05 -29.00
C ILE A 255 -11.14 -1.31 -27.52
N GLU A 256 -12.11 -2.00 -26.93
CA GLU A 256 -12.07 -2.38 -25.53
C GLU A 256 -11.18 -3.61 -25.31
N PRO A 257 -10.37 -3.63 -24.24
CA PRO A 257 -9.71 -4.86 -23.79
C PRO A 257 -10.77 -5.91 -23.42
N VAL A 258 -10.48 -7.18 -23.74
CA VAL A 258 -11.37 -8.31 -23.47
C VAL A 258 -10.78 -9.20 -22.39
N GLY A 259 -11.61 -9.63 -21.43
CA GLY A 259 -11.20 -10.48 -20.33
C GLY A 259 -10.28 -9.77 -19.34
N ASN A 260 -9.52 -10.56 -18.58
CA ASN A 260 -8.59 -10.03 -17.59
C ASN A 260 -7.37 -9.42 -18.26
N GLN A 261 -7.12 -8.16 -17.91
CA GLN A 261 -5.84 -7.50 -18.14
C GLN A 261 -4.89 -7.85 -17.00
N VAL A 262 -3.60 -7.94 -17.31
CA VAL A 262 -2.59 -8.35 -16.33
C VAL A 262 -1.82 -7.12 -15.86
N ILE A 263 -1.97 -6.81 -14.57
CA ILE A 263 -1.12 -5.85 -13.87
C ILE A 263 -0.16 -6.65 -13.02
N TYR A 264 1.13 -6.60 -13.31
CA TYR A 264 2.12 -7.26 -12.48
C TYR A 264 2.54 -6.34 -11.33
N TYR A 265 2.61 -6.92 -10.14
CA TYR A 265 3.30 -6.35 -8.99
C TYR A 265 4.66 -7.03 -8.90
N LYS A 266 5.73 -6.31 -9.21
CA LYS A 266 7.11 -6.86 -9.26
C LYS A 266 8.00 -6.20 -8.21
N SER A 267 9.19 -6.74 -7.95
CA SER A 267 10.11 -6.10 -7.00
C SER A 267 10.59 -4.72 -7.45
N GLY A 268 10.92 -4.55 -8.73
CA GLY A 268 11.55 -3.34 -9.29
C GLY A 268 12.98 -3.07 -8.79
N ILE A 269 13.41 -3.67 -7.68
CA ILE A 269 14.73 -3.49 -7.07
C ILE A 269 15.45 -4.83 -6.88
N LEU A 270 16.77 -4.75 -6.71
CA LEU A 270 17.63 -5.90 -6.43
C LEU A 270 17.43 -6.45 -5.01
N GLU A 271 17.17 -5.57 -4.04
CA GLU A 271 16.86 -5.97 -2.65
C GLU A 271 15.37 -6.33 -2.51
N TYR A 272 14.91 -7.30 -3.31
CA TYR A 272 13.50 -7.69 -3.39
C TYR A 272 12.87 -7.97 -2.02
N TRP A 273 13.62 -8.50 -1.05
CA TRP A 273 13.15 -8.79 0.32
C TRP A 273 12.81 -7.54 1.15
N ARG A 274 13.17 -6.34 0.68
CA ARG A 274 12.85 -5.07 1.33
C ARG A 274 11.52 -4.48 0.86
N VAL A 275 10.93 -5.03 -0.20
CA VAL A 275 9.67 -4.53 -0.77
C VAL A 275 8.56 -4.66 0.27
N GLN A 276 7.87 -3.55 0.52
CA GLN A 276 6.70 -3.45 1.39
C GLN A 276 5.44 -3.34 0.53
N PRO A 277 4.26 -3.72 1.04
CA PRO A 277 3.00 -3.44 0.35
C PRO A 277 2.80 -1.94 0.16
N PHE A 278 2.08 -1.55 -0.91
CA PHE A 278 1.68 -0.16 -1.08
C PHE A 278 0.84 0.31 0.12
N PRO A 279 1.10 1.51 0.68
CA PRO A 279 0.24 2.07 1.70
C PRO A 279 -1.13 2.42 1.13
N GLN A 280 -2.16 2.33 1.97
CA GLN A 280 -3.54 2.57 1.56
C GLN A 280 -3.68 3.96 0.92
N GLY A 281 -4.29 4.03 -0.26
CA GLY A 281 -4.57 5.29 -0.94
C GLY A 281 -3.39 5.97 -1.62
N LEU A 282 -2.21 5.33 -1.67
CA LEU A 282 -1.12 5.70 -2.57
C LEU A 282 -1.66 5.78 -3.99
N ARG A 283 -1.35 6.86 -4.70
CA ARG A 283 -1.78 7.05 -6.08
C ARG A 283 -0.73 7.82 -6.87
N PHE A 284 -0.55 7.46 -8.14
CA PHE A 284 0.44 8.10 -8.99
C PHE A 284 0.12 7.91 -10.48
N VAL A 285 0.73 8.76 -11.30
CA VAL A 285 0.61 8.72 -12.77
C VAL A 285 1.95 8.31 -13.39
N VAL A 286 1.94 7.38 -14.32
CA VAL A 286 3.13 6.87 -15.03
C VAL A 286 3.10 7.28 -16.50
N GLY A 287 4.22 7.76 -17.06
CA GLY A 287 4.26 8.25 -18.45
C GLY A 287 3.65 9.66 -18.59
N SER A 288 3.31 10.06 -19.82
CA SER A 288 2.66 11.35 -20.09
C SER A 288 1.81 11.35 -21.37
N PRO A 289 0.64 12.01 -21.38
CA PRO A 289 -0.17 12.19 -22.59
C PRO A 289 0.50 13.06 -23.67
N THR A 290 1.54 13.82 -23.31
CA THR A 290 2.25 14.72 -24.24
C THR A 290 3.63 14.22 -24.60
N SER A 291 3.99 13.00 -24.20
CA SER A 291 5.29 12.43 -24.52
C SER A 291 5.53 12.41 -26.03
N THR A 292 6.77 12.67 -26.42
CA THR A 292 7.30 12.36 -27.73
C THR A 292 7.68 10.88 -27.80
N GLN A 293 7.89 10.37 -29.02
CA GLN A 293 8.37 8.99 -29.20
C GLN A 293 9.71 8.73 -28.51
N GLU A 294 10.63 9.69 -28.54
CA GLU A 294 11.93 9.54 -27.92
C GLU A 294 11.85 9.51 -26.39
N GLU A 295 11.02 10.38 -25.80
CA GLU A 295 10.75 10.36 -24.36
C GLU A 295 10.12 9.04 -23.92
N PHE A 296 9.15 8.51 -24.68
CA PHE A 296 8.54 7.21 -24.37
C PHE A 296 9.55 6.07 -24.45
N ARG A 297 10.39 6.07 -25.49
CA ARG A 297 11.43 5.04 -25.72
C ARG A 297 12.51 5.03 -24.65
N THR A 298 12.90 6.21 -24.17
CA THR A 298 14.01 6.38 -23.21
C THR A 298 13.53 6.54 -21.77
N HIS A 299 12.22 6.49 -21.54
CA HIS A 299 11.64 6.57 -20.21
C HIS A 299 12.18 5.44 -19.31
N PRO A 300 12.46 5.69 -18.03
CA PRO A 300 12.94 4.65 -17.10
C PRO A 300 11.99 3.44 -16.97
N GLY A 301 10.69 3.64 -17.20
CA GLY A 301 9.67 2.58 -17.21
C GLY A 301 9.51 1.84 -18.54
N ALA A 302 10.29 2.17 -19.57
CA ALA A 302 10.22 1.53 -20.88
C ALA A 302 10.83 0.13 -20.85
N VAL A 303 10.05 -0.89 -21.26
CA VAL A 303 10.51 -2.30 -21.30
C VAL A 303 10.37 -2.86 -22.71
N GLU A 304 9.13 -3.14 -23.13
CA GLU A 304 8.81 -3.65 -24.48
C GLU A 304 8.02 -2.63 -25.31
N GLY A 305 7.45 -1.59 -24.70
CA GLY A 305 6.57 -0.66 -25.42
C GLY A 305 5.34 -1.40 -25.95
N PHE A 306 5.02 -1.24 -27.23
CA PHE A 306 3.96 -1.97 -27.92
C PHE A 306 4.46 -3.28 -28.52
N GLU A 307 3.59 -4.29 -28.48
CA GLU A 307 3.85 -5.63 -28.99
C GLU A 307 2.71 -6.06 -29.92
N CYS A 308 3.02 -6.84 -30.96
CA CYS A 308 2.01 -7.57 -31.73
C CYS A 308 2.61 -8.81 -32.39
N GLY A 309 2.09 -9.99 -32.06
CA GLY A 309 2.66 -11.25 -32.52
C GLY A 309 4.11 -11.35 -32.05
N ASP A 310 5.04 -11.50 -32.99
CA ASP A 310 6.49 -11.56 -32.70
C ASP A 310 7.15 -10.17 -32.65
N LEU A 311 6.40 -9.08 -32.89
CA LEU A 311 6.92 -7.71 -32.74
C LEU A 311 6.94 -7.34 -31.26
N SER A 312 8.10 -6.92 -30.76
CA SER A 312 8.28 -6.29 -29.45
C SER A 312 9.24 -5.09 -29.55
N LYS A 313 9.40 -4.33 -28.47
CA LYS A 313 10.22 -3.10 -28.43
C LYS A 313 9.79 -2.06 -29.47
N SER A 314 8.48 -1.96 -29.72
CA SER A 314 7.90 -0.93 -30.59
C SER A 314 7.54 0.31 -29.76
N TRP A 315 8.11 1.45 -30.13
CA TRP A 315 7.93 2.72 -29.40
C TRP A 315 6.80 3.58 -29.97
N ASP A 316 5.94 2.98 -30.79
CA ASP A 316 4.63 3.48 -31.22
C ASP A 316 3.74 2.26 -31.52
N ILE A 317 2.44 2.48 -31.70
CA ILE A 317 1.50 1.43 -32.13
C ILE A 317 1.96 0.93 -33.51
N PRO A 318 2.24 -0.38 -33.68
CA PRO A 318 2.62 -0.95 -34.96
C PRO A 318 1.59 -0.60 -36.03
N GLN A 319 2.04 -0.20 -37.22
CA GLN A 319 1.14 0.15 -38.34
C GLN A 319 0.38 -1.06 -38.89
N TYR A 320 0.86 -2.26 -38.61
CA TYR A 320 0.21 -3.51 -38.96
C TYR A 320 0.42 -4.51 -37.84
N CYS A 321 -0.61 -5.30 -37.58
CA CYS A 321 -0.57 -6.40 -36.63
C CYS A 321 -1.17 -7.64 -37.28
N VAL A 322 -0.56 -8.81 -37.12
CA VAL A 322 -1.02 -10.03 -37.81
C VAL A 322 -2.47 -10.35 -37.42
N PRO A 323 -3.40 -10.56 -38.39
CA PRO A 323 -4.78 -10.94 -38.09
C PRO A 323 -4.87 -12.16 -37.16
N GLY A 324 -5.72 -12.07 -36.14
CA GLY A 324 -5.83 -13.09 -35.08
C GLY A 324 -4.88 -12.89 -33.90
N SER A 325 -3.90 -11.99 -34.01
CA SER A 325 -3.12 -11.48 -32.88
C SER A 325 -3.84 -10.30 -32.21
N GLN A 326 -3.17 -9.71 -31.21
CA GLN A 326 -3.63 -8.53 -30.47
C GLN A 326 -2.45 -7.56 -30.29
N VAL A 327 -2.76 -6.27 -30.17
CA VAL A 327 -1.79 -5.27 -29.73
C VAL A 327 -1.67 -5.36 -28.23
N ASN A 328 -0.45 -5.48 -27.71
CA ASN A 328 -0.20 -5.36 -26.28
C ASN A 328 0.68 -4.14 -26.01
N VAL A 329 0.69 -3.67 -24.77
CA VAL A 329 1.64 -2.68 -24.30
C VAL A 329 2.16 -3.08 -22.92
N ARG A 330 3.47 -2.93 -22.71
CA ARG A 330 4.15 -3.18 -21.42
C ARG A 330 4.96 -1.99 -20.99
N PHE A 331 4.59 -1.42 -19.85
CA PHE A 331 5.24 -0.23 -19.29
C PHE A 331 5.23 -0.26 -17.76
N GLN A 332 6.36 0.11 -17.17
CA GLN A 332 6.62 -0.02 -15.73
C GLN A 332 6.51 1.31 -14.99
N ALA A 333 6.05 1.22 -13.75
CA ALA A 333 5.96 2.30 -12.78
C ALA A 333 7.30 2.47 -12.03
N PRO A 334 7.49 3.57 -11.31
CA PRO A 334 8.53 3.65 -10.29
C PRO A 334 8.24 2.70 -9.11
N SER A 335 9.27 2.29 -8.37
CA SER A 335 9.17 1.30 -7.28
C SER A 335 9.78 1.77 -5.94
N CYS A 336 10.13 3.05 -5.86
CA CYS A 336 10.69 3.66 -4.67
C CYS A 336 9.82 4.82 -4.24
N TRP A 337 9.27 4.74 -3.05
CA TRP A 337 8.37 5.72 -2.46
C TRP A 337 9.11 6.54 -1.40
N ASN A 338 8.76 7.82 -1.28
CA ASN A 338 9.39 8.72 -0.32
C ASN A 338 9.07 8.43 1.16
N GLY A 339 8.17 7.48 1.44
CA GLY A 339 7.81 7.08 2.80
C GLY A 339 6.79 8.00 3.47
N VAL A 340 6.43 9.09 2.80
CA VAL A 340 5.75 10.25 3.40
C VAL A 340 4.44 10.54 2.68
N ASN A 341 4.47 10.73 1.36
CA ASN A 341 3.38 11.28 0.57
C ASN A 341 2.61 10.21 -0.19
N LEU A 342 1.32 10.03 0.08
CA LEU A 342 0.46 9.15 -0.73
C LEU A 342 0.14 9.71 -2.13
N ASP A 343 0.34 11.01 -2.31
CA ASP A 343 0.23 11.71 -3.58
C ASP A 343 1.07 13.00 -3.49
N SER A 344 1.65 13.43 -4.59
CA SER A 344 2.38 14.71 -4.70
C SER A 344 1.59 15.67 -5.60
N ALA A 345 1.91 16.97 -5.56
CA ALA A 345 1.20 17.96 -6.37
C ALA A 345 1.27 17.70 -7.88
N ASP A 346 2.31 17.01 -8.34
CA ASP A 346 2.50 16.58 -9.74
C ASP A 346 2.11 15.11 -9.97
N HIS A 347 1.58 14.43 -8.94
CA HIS A 347 1.19 13.02 -8.90
C HIS A 347 2.30 12.03 -9.30
N LYS A 348 3.56 12.47 -9.23
CA LYS A 348 4.74 11.73 -9.72
C LYS A 348 5.90 11.77 -8.73
N SER A 349 6.29 12.95 -8.26
CA SER A 349 7.54 13.18 -7.50
C SER A 349 7.63 12.54 -6.12
N HIS A 350 6.54 11.98 -5.58
CA HIS A 350 6.60 11.14 -4.37
C HIS A 350 7.05 9.70 -4.65
N MET A 351 7.16 9.33 -5.93
CA MET A 351 7.65 8.06 -6.44
C MET A 351 8.89 8.28 -7.31
N ALA A 352 9.86 7.35 -7.23
CA ALA A 352 11.09 7.39 -8.02
C ALA A 352 11.43 6.02 -8.59
N TYR A 353 12.07 6.05 -9.76
CA TYR A 353 12.67 4.86 -10.34
C TYR A 353 13.97 4.53 -9.59
N PRO A 354 14.29 3.25 -9.41
CA PRO A 354 15.53 2.85 -8.75
C PRO A 354 16.75 3.25 -9.60
N VAL A 355 17.83 3.60 -8.92
CA VAL A 355 19.12 3.94 -9.54
C VAL A 355 20.10 2.82 -9.25
N GLY A 356 20.64 2.19 -10.30
CA GLY A 356 21.52 1.02 -10.14
C GLY A 356 20.83 -0.18 -9.49
N GLY A 357 19.50 -0.26 -9.52
CA GLY A 357 18.70 -1.33 -8.91
C GLY A 357 18.36 -1.12 -7.43
N TYR A 358 18.64 0.05 -6.87
CA TYR A 358 18.33 0.40 -5.48
C TYR A 358 17.50 1.68 -5.40
N CYS A 359 16.73 1.80 -4.33
CA CYS A 359 16.00 3.03 -4.06
C CYS A 359 16.94 4.17 -3.65
N PRO A 360 16.77 5.38 -4.23
CA PRO A 360 17.57 6.53 -3.84
C PRO A 360 17.24 6.96 -2.41
N SER A 361 18.15 7.67 -1.75
CA SER A 361 17.94 8.15 -0.38
C SER A 361 16.74 9.08 -0.23
N SER A 362 16.36 9.80 -1.29
CA SER A 362 15.14 10.62 -1.32
C SER A 362 13.85 9.79 -1.36
N HIS A 363 13.93 8.51 -1.73
CA HIS A 363 12.79 7.60 -1.84
C HIS A 363 13.08 6.25 -1.18
N PRO A 364 13.33 6.21 0.14
CA PRO A 364 13.96 5.07 0.79
C PRO A 364 13.05 3.83 0.93
N VAL A 365 11.74 3.96 0.69
CA VAL A 365 10.78 2.88 0.89
C VAL A 365 10.55 2.12 -0.41
N ALA A 366 11.07 0.90 -0.48
CA ALA A 366 10.79 0.00 -1.60
C ALA A 366 9.34 -0.49 -1.55
N VAL A 367 8.63 -0.30 -2.67
CA VAL A 367 7.24 -0.74 -2.88
C VAL A 367 7.16 -1.49 -4.22
N PRO A 368 6.07 -2.22 -4.52
CA PRO A 368 6.01 -2.98 -5.75
C PRO A 368 6.13 -2.08 -6.98
N MET A 369 6.82 -2.56 -8.01
CA MET A 369 6.79 -1.97 -9.33
C MET A 369 5.57 -2.48 -10.06
N LEU A 370 4.63 -1.60 -10.38
CA LEU A 370 3.54 -1.97 -11.28
C LEU A 370 4.08 -2.08 -12.71
N GLU A 371 3.71 -3.14 -13.42
CA GLU A 371 3.86 -3.24 -14.87
C GLU A 371 2.49 -3.52 -15.48
N PHE A 372 1.98 -2.58 -16.26
CA PHE A 372 0.75 -2.77 -17.00
C PHE A 372 1.08 -3.57 -18.26
N LYS A 373 0.50 -4.77 -18.39
CA LYS A 373 0.47 -5.55 -19.63
C LYS A 373 -0.96 -5.60 -20.14
N ILE A 374 -1.30 -4.61 -20.98
CA ILE A 374 -2.66 -4.43 -21.49
C ILE A 374 -2.75 -4.96 -22.90
N ALA A 375 -3.81 -5.71 -23.18
CA ALA A 375 -4.09 -6.33 -24.46
C ALA A 375 -5.35 -5.72 -25.11
N PHE A 376 -5.18 -5.21 -26.33
CA PHE A 376 -6.25 -4.71 -27.17
C PHE A 376 -6.50 -5.69 -28.32
N PRO A 377 -7.73 -6.19 -28.50
CA PRO A 377 -8.09 -7.12 -29.59
C PRO A 377 -8.13 -6.40 -30.96
N ALA A 378 -7.01 -5.78 -31.34
CA ALA A 378 -6.79 -5.06 -32.58
C ALA A 378 -5.73 -5.79 -33.41
N SER A 379 -6.05 -6.07 -34.67
CA SER A 379 -5.13 -6.62 -35.66
C SER A 379 -5.46 -6.11 -37.07
N GLY A 380 -4.70 -6.54 -38.07
CA GLY A 380 -4.73 -6.06 -39.45
C GLY A 380 -4.04 -4.71 -39.62
N ASP A 381 -4.55 -3.89 -40.54
CA ASP A 381 -4.13 -2.50 -40.71
C ASP A 381 -4.44 -1.69 -39.45
N LEU A 382 -3.41 -1.08 -38.87
CA LEU A 382 -3.45 -0.22 -37.68
C LEU A 382 -2.86 1.16 -37.98
N SER A 383 -2.81 1.58 -39.25
CA SER A 383 -2.29 2.89 -39.64
C SER A 383 -3.01 4.05 -38.94
N GLN A 384 -4.32 3.89 -38.73
CA GLN A 384 -5.19 4.82 -38.02
C GLN A 384 -5.37 4.48 -36.52
N ALA A 385 -4.61 3.52 -35.99
CA ALA A 385 -4.68 3.20 -34.57
C ALA A 385 -4.02 4.29 -33.72
N ARG A 386 -4.64 4.58 -32.58
CA ARG A 386 -4.23 5.64 -31.66
C ARG A 386 -4.76 5.40 -30.26
N LEU A 387 -4.16 6.04 -29.28
CA LEU A 387 -4.74 6.23 -27.95
C LEU A 387 -5.67 7.44 -27.96
N ALA A 388 -6.51 7.56 -26.94
CA ALA A 388 -7.33 8.75 -26.71
C ALA A 388 -6.49 10.03 -26.57
N SER A 389 -5.27 9.91 -26.04
CA SER A 389 -4.28 10.97 -25.87
C SER A 389 -3.43 11.26 -27.12
N GLY A 390 -3.50 10.44 -28.17
CA GLY A 390 -2.69 10.61 -29.38
C GLY A 390 -2.06 9.33 -29.89
N ARG A 391 -0.82 9.39 -30.39
CA ARG A 391 -0.09 8.20 -30.86
C ARG A 391 0.31 7.28 -29.71
N GLY A 392 0.84 6.11 -30.01
CA GLY A 392 1.21 5.09 -29.01
C GLY A 392 2.15 5.62 -27.93
N TYR A 393 3.11 6.46 -28.32
CA TYR A 393 4.08 7.03 -27.38
C TYR A 393 3.49 8.02 -26.35
N THR A 394 2.20 8.36 -26.46
CA THR A 394 1.46 9.10 -25.42
C THR A 394 0.93 8.18 -24.31
N TRP A 395 1.33 6.90 -24.32
CA TRP A 395 0.94 5.93 -23.31
C TRP A 395 1.31 6.42 -21.91
N HIS A 396 0.32 6.37 -21.05
CA HIS A 396 0.43 6.58 -19.63
C HIS A 396 -0.60 5.69 -18.95
N TYR A 397 -0.49 5.57 -17.64
CA TYR A 397 -1.51 4.96 -16.83
C TYR A 397 -1.43 5.48 -15.41
N ASP A 398 -2.50 5.19 -14.70
CA ASP A 398 -2.77 5.74 -13.41
C ASP A 398 -3.18 4.61 -12.48
N PHE A 399 -2.79 4.76 -11.23
CA PHE A 399 -3.06 3.79 -10.18
C PHE A 399 -3.53 4.51 -8.93
N PHE A 400 -4.58 3.98 -8.32
CA PHE A 400 -5.05 4.40 -7.00
C PHE A 400 -5.25 3.16 -6.15
N ASN A 401 -4.32 2.95 -5.21
CA ASN A 401 -4.30 1.80 -4.31
C ASN A 401 -5.53 1.79 -3.41
N ALA A 402 -6.30 0.71 -3.50
CA ALA A 402 -7.43 0.47 -2.61
C ALA A 402 -7.63 -1.02 -2.31
N TRP A 403 -6.54 -1.78 -2.12
CA TRP A 403 -6.65 -3.10 -1.49
C TRP A 403 -7.39 -2.96 -0.14
N ASP A 404 -8.47 -3.71 0.06
CA ASP A 404 -9.39 -3.46 1.18
C ASP A 404 -8.91 -4.05 2.51
N ASP A 405 -8.14 -5.14 2.45
CA ASP A 405 -7.40 -5.69 3.57
C ASP A 405 -5.89 -5.61 3.29
N PRO A 406 -5.17 -4.67 3.92
CA PRO A 406 -3.75 -4.54 3.66
C PRO A 406 -2.91 -5.68 4.25
N ARG A 407 -3.49 -6.62 5.01
CA ARG A 407 -2.84 -7.89 5.39
C ARG A 407 -2.78 -8.86 4.21
N ILE A 408 -3.79 -8.86 3.33
CA ILE A 408 -3.82 -9.67 2.11
C ILE A 408 -2.71 -9.23 1.17
N LEU A 409 -2.58 -7.91 0.94
CA LEU A 409 -1.51 -7.37 0.11
C LEU A 409 -0.12 -7.65 0.72
N ASP A 410 0.04 -7.51 2.04
CA ASP A 410 1.30 -7.86 2.71
C ASP A 410 1.65 -9.35 2.55
N ALA A 411 0.67 -10.25 2.66
CA ALA A 411 0.87 -11.68 2.45
C ALA A 411 1.34 -11.99 1.02
N LEU A 412 0.71 -11.38 0.01
CA LEU A 412 1.11 -11.52 -1.40
C LEU A 412 2.52 -10.97 -1.65
N VAL A 413 2.84 -9.78 -1.15
CA VAL A 413 4.20 -9.20 -1.28
C VAL A 413 5.23 -10.07 -0.58
N THR A 414 4.96 -10.50 0.64
CA THR A 414 5.88 -11.32 1.44
C THR A 414 6.11 -12.69 0.81
N HIS A 415 5.06 -13.34 0.35
CA HIS A 415 5.17 -14.68 -0.23
C HIS A 415 5.77 -14.66 -1.64
N CYS A 416 5.31 -13.73 -2.49
CA CYS A 416 5.63 -13.77 -3.92
C CYS A 416 6.84 -12.93 -4.30
N ILE A 417 6.88 -11.66 -3.88
CA ILE A 417 7.98 -10.77 -4.22
C ILE A 417 9.19 -11.11 -3.35
N ASN A 418 9.01 -11.07 -2.03
CA ASN A 418 10.07 -11.31 -1.06
C ASN A 418 10.49 -12.79 -1.07
N GLY A 419 9.55 -13.69 -1.37
CA GLY A 419 9.80 -15.13 -1.46
C GLY A 419 10.37 -15.62 -2.79
N GLY A 420 10.49 -14.75 -3.80
CA GLY A 420 11.16 -15.10 -5.06
C GLY A 420 10.35 -16.00 -5.99
N LEU A 421 9.04 -15.73 -6.11
CA LEU A 421 8.09 -16.56 -6.86
C LEU A 421 7.46 -15.81 -8.04
N GLN A 422 6.84 -16.57 -8.93
CA GLN A 422 5.95 -16.09 -9.99
C GLN A 422 4.51 -16.46 -9.68
N CYS A 423 3.83 -15.60 -8.94
CA CYS A 423 2.51 -15.92 -8.43
C CYS A 423 1.37 -15.50 -9.36
N ASN A 424 0.29 -16.29 -9.35
CA ASN A 424 -1.03 -15.86 -9.79
C ASN A 424 -1.70 -14.93 -8.75
N PRO A 425 -2.94 -14.43 -8.96
CA PRO A 425 -3.63 -13.52 -8.01
C PRO A 425 -3.89 -14.06 -6.60
N ARG A 426 -3.79 -15.37 -6.41
CA ARG A 426 -3.91 -16.04 -5.10
C ARG A 426 -2.57 -16.10 -4.35
N GLY A 427 -1.48 -15.79 -5.03
CA GLY A 427 -0.14 -16.00 -4.48
C GLY A 427 0.39 -17.42 -4.68
N TYR A 428 -0.11 -18.16 -5.67
CA TYR A 428 0.38 -19.51 -5.99
C TYR A 428 1.28 -19.50 -7.22
N ASP A 429 2.44 -20.16 -7.12
CA ASP A 429 3.41 -20.33 -8.22
C ASP A 429 3.28 -21.73 -8.83
N LEU A 430 2.81 -21.79 -10.09
CA LEU A 430 2.61 -23.04 -10.83
C LEU A 430 3.92 -23.81 -11.08
N TYR A 431 5.05 -23.13 -11.10
CA TYR A 431 6.36 -23.73 -11.31
C TYR A 431 7.04 -24.13 -9.99
N LYS A 432 6.52 -23.66 -8.85
CA LYS A 432 7.01 -23.99 -7.50
C LYS A 432 5.87 -24.39 -6.56
N PRO A 433 5.09 -25.43 -6.90
CA PRO A 433 3.91 -25.83 -6.13
C PRO A 433 4.22 -26.22 -4.68
N HIS A 434 5.43 -26.72 -4.42
CA HIS A 434 5.91 -27.07 -3.07
C HIS A 434 6.00 -25.87 -2.11
N ARG A 435 6.02 -24.65 -2.65
CA ARG A 435 6.04 -23.41 -1.86
C ARG A 435 4.64 -23.02 -1.34
N GLY A 436 3.58 -23.67 -1.81
CA GLY A 436 2.21 -23.34 -1.41
C GLY A 436 1.71 -22.02 -1.99
N ALA A 437 0.62 -21.51 -1.42
CA ALA A 437 0.00 -20.25 -1.83
C ALA A 437 -0.04 -19.25 -0.66
N ALA A 438 0.02 -17.96 -0.97
CA ALA A 438 -0.14 -16.90 0.03
C ALA A 438 -1.55 -16.92 0.66
N LEU A 439 -2.57 -17.26 -0.14
CA LEU A 439 -3.99 -17.20 0.23
C LEU A 439 -4.69 -18.56 0.01
N THR A 440 -5.84 -18.75 0.64
CA THR A 440 -6.77 -19.86 0.38
C THR A 440 -7.41 -19.76 -1.01
N GLU A 441 -8.17 -20.77 -1.45
CA GLU A 441 -8.89 -20.72 -2.74
C GLU A 441 -9.90 -19.57 -2.82
N ASP A 442 -10.45 -19.18 -1.67
CA ASP A 442 -11.42 -18.09 -1.55
C ASP A 442 -10.74 -16.71 -1.38
N PHE A 443 -9.42 -16.62 -1.58
CA PHE A 443 -8.59 -15.42 -1.43
C PHE A 443 -8.46 -14.88 0.00
N GLU A 444 -8.78 -15.69 1.01
CA GLU A 444 -8.59 -15.36 2.42
C GLU A 444 -7.19 -15.74 2.92
N LEU A 445 -6.76 -15.15 4.05
CA LEU A 445 -5.54 -15.59 4.75
C LEU A 445 -5.68 -17.04 5.27
N PRO A 446 -4.60 -17.85 5.28
CA PRO A 446 -4.61 -19.25 5.74
C PRO A 446 -4.95 -19.46 7.22
#